data_AF-L0R807-F1
#
_entry.id   AF-L0R807-F1
#
_cell.length_a   1.000
_cell.length_b   1.000
_cell.length_c   1.000
_cell.angle_alpha   90.00
_cell.angle_beta   90.00
_cell.angle_gamma   90.00
#
_symmetry.space_group_name_H-M   'P 1'
#
loop_
_entity.id
_entity.type
_entity.pdbx_description
1 polymer ?
#
loop_
_entity_poly.entity_id
_entity_poly.type
_entity_poly.pdbx_seq_one_letter_code
_entity_poly.pdbx_strand_id
1 'polypeptide(L)' 'MIARDSGYEYDGRIFRSLSAVAREITGTRWNGKIFFGLKSSHRKKGGAQNA' A
#
# COMPACT_ATOMS: atom_id res chain seq x y z
N MET A 1 11.51 -2.86 -10.36
CA MET A 1 10.96 -2.75 -9.00
C MET A 1 11.63 -3.80 -8.13
N ILE A 2 12.25 -3.41 -7.03
CA ILE A 2 12.93 -4.32 -6.11
C ILE A 2 12.22 -4.27 -4.76
N ALA A 3 11.82 -5.43 -4.23
CA ALA A 3 11.31 -5.52 -2.86
C ALA A 3 12.49 -5.51 -1.88
N ARG A 4 12.42 -4.63 -0.89
CA ARG A 4 13.33 -4.50 0.25
C ARG A 4 12.51 -4.72 1.52
N ASP A 5 13.17 -5.10 2.60
CA ASP A 5 12.50 -5.29 3.91
C ASP A 5 11.81 -3.99 4.39
N SER A 6 12.41 -2.83 4.08
CA SER A 6 11.90 -1.51 4.43
C SER A 6 10.89 -0.92 3.43
N GLY A 7 10.60 -1.59 2.31
CA GLY A 7 9.66 -1.09 1.30
C GLY A 7 9.97 -1.52 -0.13
N TYR A 8 9.52 -0.72 -1.09
CA TYR A 8 9.62 -1.03 -2.51
C TYR A 8 10.43 0.03 -3.24
N GLU A 9 11.50 -0.37 -3.89
CA GLU A 9 12.30 0.54 -4.71
C GLU A 9 11.77 0.59 -6.14
N TYR A 10 11.49 1.81 -6.59
CA TYR A 10 11.07 2.13 -7.95
C TYR A 10 11.75 3.42 -8.40
N ASP A 11 12.41 3.40 -9.57
CA ASP A 11 13.09 4.57 -10.15
C ASP A 11 14.12 5.24 -9.19
N GLY A 12 14.85 4.43 -8.41
CA GLY A 12 15.80 4.94 -7.41
C GLY A 12 15.15 5.57 -6.17
N ARG A 13 13.82 5.49 -6.03
CA ARG A 13 13.08 5.99 -4.86
C ARG A 13 12.49 4.82 -4.07
N ILE A 14 12.56 4.91 -2.74
CA ILE A 14 11.96 3.91 -1.85
C ILE A 14 10.53 4.34 -1.48
N PHE A 15 9.59 3.47 -1.76
CA PHE A 15 8.17 3.63 -1.48
C PHE A 15 7.74 2.69 -0.36
N ARG A 16 6.99 3.24 0.59
CA ARG A 16 6.43 2.52 1.75
C ARG A 16 5.37 1.47 1.41
N SER A 17 4.87 1.41 0.18
CA SER A 17 3.90 0.39 -0.27
C SER A 17 3.82 0.27 -1.79
N LEU A 18 3.39 -0.89 -2.28
CA LEU A 18 3.08 -1.15 -3.69
C LEU A 18 2.08 -0.14 -4.26
N SER A 19 1.08 0.27 -3.49
CA SER A 19 0.11 1.29 -3.94
C SER A 19 0.74 2.67 -4.09
N ALA A 20 1.78 3.00 -3.33
CA ALA A 20 2.52 4.25 -3.51
C ALA A 20 3.31 4.21 -4.82
N VAL A 21 3.94 3.07 -5.15
CA VAL A 21 4.60 2.85 -6.44
C VAL A 21 3.60 2.88 -7.60
N ALA A 22 2.46 2.20 -7.47
CA ALA A 22 1.43 2.19 -8.50
C ALA A 22 0.90 3.59 -8.83
N ARG A 23 0.82 4.47 -7.82
CA ARG A 23 0.42 5.88 -7.99
C ARG A 23 1.50 6.71 -8.69
N GLU A 24 2.78 6.43 -8.42
CA GLU A 24 3.89 7.06 -9.14
C GLU A 24 3.89 6.65 -10.61
N ILE A 25 3.70 5.35 -10.90
CA ILE A 25 3.69 4.82 -12.28
C ILE A 25 2.49 5.35 -13.08
N THR A 26 1.29 5.29 -12.50
CA THR A 26 0.04 5.59 -13.23
C THR A 26 -0.37 7.05 -13.14
N GLY A 27 0.31 7.88 -12.34
CA GLY A 27 -0.04 9.27 -12.07
C GLY A 27 -1.43 9.48 -11.45
N THR A 28 -2.17 8.40 -11.24
CA THR A 28 -3.58 8.43 -10.85
C THR A 28 -3.69 7.98 -9.41
N ARG A 29 -4.38 8.76 -8.58
CA ARG A 29 -4.70 8.36 -7.21
C ARG A 29 -5.80 7.30 -7.25
N TRP A 30 -5.42 6.03 -7.38
CA TRP A 30 -6.34 4.94 -7.11
C TRP A 30 -6.66 4.94 -5.62
N ASN A 31 -7.95 5.01 -5.28
CA ASN A 31 -8.41 4.81 -3.91
C ASN A 31 -7.96 3.41 -3.49
N GLY A 32 -7.01 3.29 -2.56
CA GLY A 32 -6.45 1.99 -2.17
C GLY A 32 -7.52 0.96 -1.77
N LYS A 33 -8.66 1.43 -1.26
CA LYS A 33 -9.84 0.61 -0.97
C LYS A 33 -10.40 -0.13 -2.20
N ILE A 34 -10.44 0.54 -3.36
CA ILE A 34 -10.91 -0.01 -4.63
C ILE A 34 -9.88 -0.99 -5.21
N PHE A 35 -8.59 -0.65 -5.15
CA PHE A 35 -7.51 -1.50 -5.66
C PHE A 35 -7.41 -2.84 -4.92
N PHE A 36 -7.54 -2.83 -3.59
CA PHE A 36 -7.54 -4.06 -2.79
C PHE A 36 -8.90 -4.77 -2.75
N GLY A 37 -9.89 -4.32 -3.55
CA GLY A 37 -11.23 -4.93 -3.57
C GLY A 37 -11.89 -4.98 -2.18
N LEU A 38 -11.46 -4.09 -1.28
CA LEU A 38 -11.98 -4.02 0.08
C LEU A 38 -13.36 -3.38 -0.02
N LYS A 39 -14.37 -4.19 -0.36
CA LYS A 39 -15.75 -3.93 0.08
C LYS A 39 -15.65 -3.53 1.54
N SER A 40 -16.41 -2.51 1.93
CA SER A 40 -16.55 -2.05 3.31
C SER A 40 -17.19 -3.14 4.18
N SER A 41 -16.54 -4.29 4.29
CA SER A 41 -16.80 -5.30 5.29
C SER A 41 -16.31 -4.68 6.58
N HIS A 42 -17.26 -4.08 7.28
CA HIS A 42 -17.26 -3.91 8.71
C HIS A 42 -16.48 -5.03 9.39
N ARG A 43 -15.17 -4.85 9.61
CA ARG A 43 -14.33 -5.79 10.36
C ARG A 43 -13.60 -5.00 11.42
N LYS A 44 -14.26 -4.99 12.58
CA LYS A 44 -13.72 -4.86 13.94
C LYS A 44 -12.36 -4.19 14.06
N LYS A 45 -12.36 -3.01 14.71
CA LYS A 45 -11.38 -2.71 15.76
C LYS A 45 -11.19 -3.98 16.60
N GLY A 46 -10.00 -4.55 16.55
CA GLY A 46 -9.68 -5.78 17.28
C GLY A 46 -8.37 -6.39 16.76
N GLY A 47 -7.25 -5.83 17.20
CA GLY A 47 -5.92 -6.33 16.89
C GLY A 47 -4.87 -5.50 17.60
N ALA A 48 -4.57 -5.90 18.83
CA ALA A 48 -3.50 -5.37 19.65
C ALA A 48 -2.14 -5.41 18.94
N GLN A 49 -1.37 -4.34 19.15
CA GLN A 49 0.09 -4.34 19.14
C GLN A 49 0.42 -3.64 20.48
N ASN A 50 0.54 -4.37 21.60
CA ASN A 50 1.78 -4.97 22.15
C ASN A 50 2.93 -3.96 22.08
N ALA A 51 3.66 -3.58 23.13
CA ALA A 51 3.72 -3.89 24.55
C ALA A 51 4.53 -2.73 25.18
#